data_AF-A0A847YDX5-F1
#
_entry.id   AF-A0A847YDX5-F1
#
_cell.length_a   1.000
_cell.length_b   1.000
_cell.length_c   1.000
_cell.angle_alpha   90.00
_cell.angle_beta   90.00
_cell.angle_gamma   90.00
#
_symmetry.space_group_name_H-M   'P 1'
#
loop_
_entity.id
_entity.type
_entity.pdbx_description
1 polymer ?
#
loop_
_entity_poly.entity_id
_entity_poly.type
_entity_poly.pdbx_seq_one_letter_code
_entity_poly.pdbx_strand_id
1 'polypeptide(L)'
;MRIRHVPIFAGLVWSAVVLPSLAGAEDAVSSRLPAGVPPVLGMWAWSEPEFAPQGYRAFLDLAAEHAAYNLITTTLRIPKKELTDDDVHAQ
;
A
#
# COMPACT_ATOMS: atom_id res chain seq x y z
N MET A 1 5.56 -61.92 47.49
CA MET A 1 4.11 -62.27 47.47
C MET A 1 3.39 -61.19 46.65
N ARG A 2 2.28 -61.52 45.97
CA ARG A 2 1.45 -60.58 45.16
C ARG A 2 0.90 -59.43 46.06
N ILE A 3 0.54 -58.25 45.56
CA ILE A 3 -0.67 -57.98 44.74
C ILE A 3 -0.47 -56.76 43.81
N ARG A 4 -1.09 -56.84 42.62
CA ARG A 4 -1.19 -55.74 41.64
C ARG A 4 -2.41 -54.87 41.95
N HIS A 5 -2.33 -53.55 41.73
CA HIS A 5 -3.47 -52.78 41.25
C HIS A 5 -3.04 -51.65 40.29
N VAL A 6 -3.66 -51.67 39.11
CA VAL A 6 -3.81 -50.66 38.05
C VAL A 6 -5.35 -50.50 37.95
N PRO A 7 -6.00 -49.32 37.80
CA PRO A 7 -5.89 -48.34 36.69
C PRO A 7 -5.89 -46.88 37.21
N ILE A 8 -6.22 -45.75 36.52
CA ILE A 8 -6.87 -45.43 35.23
C ILE A 8 -6.13 -44.25 34.53
N PHE A 9 -6.34 -44.11 33.22
CA PHE A 9 -5.95 -42.97 32.37
C PHE A 9 -6.53 -41.61 32.79
N ALA A 10 -5.72 -40.54 32.71
CA ALA A 10 -6.05 -39.25 32.09
C ALA A 10 -4.73 -38.45 31.94
N GLY A 11 -4.30 -37.96 30.79
CA GLY A 11 -5.05 -37.71 29.55
C GLY A 11 -5.19 -36.22 29.26
N LEU A 12 -4.11 -35.44 29.42
CA LEU A 12 -4.09 -34.02 29.04
C LEU A 12 -2.71 -33.65 28.46
N VAL A 13 -2.51 -34.01 27.20
CA VAL A 13 -1.40 -33.48 26.41
C VAL A 13 -1.73 -32.01 26.14
N TRP A 14 -0.98 -31.11 26.78
CA TRP A 14 -1.09 -29.67 26.55
C TRP A 14 -0.40 -29.31 25.23
N SER A 15 -1.03 -29.68 24.12
CA SER A 15 -0.59 -29.27 22.79
C SER A 15 -0.75 -27.76 22.65
N ALA A 16 0.31 -27.03 22.97
CA ALA A 16 0.44 -25.63 22.58
C ALA A 16 0.41 -25.58 21.05
N VAL A 17 -0.76 -25.24 20.48
CA VAL A 17 -0.87 -24.86 19.08
C VAL A 17 -0.10 -23.55 18.95
N VAL A 18 1.17 -23.66 18.53
CA VAL A 18 1.92 -22.53 18.01
C VAL A 18 1.21 -22.15 16.71
N LEU A 19 0.28 -21.21 16.82
CA LEU A 19 -0.26 -20.53 15.65
C LEU A 19 0.96 -19.95 14.91
N PRO A 20 1.20 -20.31 13.64
CA PRO A 20 2.16 -19.55 12.85
C PRO A 20 1.67 -18.11 12.85
N SER A 21 2.54 -17.19 13.25
CA SER A 21 2.21 -15.78 13.18
C SER A 21 1.84 -15.47 11.73
N LEU A 22 0.57 -15.14 11.49
CA LEU A 22 0.14 -14.42 10.30
C LEU A 22 0.59 -12.97 10.41
N ALA A 23 1.89 -12.78 10.65
CA ALA A 23 2.64 -11.73 9.99
C ALA A 23 2.54 -12.04 8.50
N GLY A 24 1.42 -11.63 7.90
CA GLY A 24 1.43 -11.30 6.49
C GLY A 24 2.61 -10.36 6.32
N ALA A 25 3.57 -10.76 5.49
CA ALA A 25 4.49 -9.78 4.94
C ALA A 25 3.62 -8.85 4.11
N GLU A 26 3.16 -7.78 4.75
CA GLU A 26 2.64 -6.60 4.07
C GLU A 26 3.81 -6.06 3.26
N ASP A 27 3.88 -6.57 2.02
CA ASP A 27 4.95 -6.34 1.06
C ASP A 27 4.97 -4.84 0.81
N ALA A 28 5.89 -4.15 1.50
CA ALA A 28 5.83 -2.72 1.70
C ALA A 28 5.88 -2.05 0.33
N VAL A 29 4.76 -1.46 -0.10
CA VAL A 29 4.54 -1.01 -1.48
C VAL A 29 5.69 -0.11 -1.92
N SER A 30 6.59 -0.68 -2.72
CA SER A 30 7.82 -0.01 -3.13
C SER A 30 7.47 1.16 -4.04
N SER A 31 7.81 2.37 -3.61
CA SER A 31 7.77 3.57 -4.45
C SER A 31 8.85 3.59 -5.54
N ARG A 32 9.73 2.58 -5.58
CA ARG A 32 10.77 2.42 -6.60
C ARG A 32 10.34 1.39 -7.64
N LEU A 33 10.59 1.74 -8.90
CA LEU A 33 10.47 0.80 -10.04
C LEU A 33 11.42 -0.40 -9.87
N PRO A 34 11.10 -1.56 -10.46
CA PRO A 34 11.98 -2.72 -10.46
C PRO A 34 13.35 -2.41 -11.09
N ALA A 35 14.39 -3.09 -10.62
CA ALA A 35 15.74 -2.93 -11.14
C ALA A 35 15.79 -3.22 -12.66
N GLY A 36 16.42 -2.32 -13.42
CA GLY A 36 16.53 -2.43 -14.88
C GLY A 36 15.32 -1.91 -15.68
N VAL A 37 14.23 -1.50 -15.03
CA VAL A 37 13.08 -0.88 -15.70
C VAL A 37 13.27 0.65 -15.77
N PRO A 38 13.34 1.26 -16.97
CA PRO A 38 13.42 2.71 -17.10
C PRO A 38 12.07 3.37 -16.75
N PRO A 39 12.06 4.58 -16.16
CA PRO A 39 10.83 5.30 -15.89
C PRO A 39 10.18 5.81 -17.19
N VAL A 40 8.88 5.59 -17.32
CA VAL A 40 8.00 6.19 -18.32
C VAL A 40 7.04 7.10 -17.56
N LEU A 41 7.34 8.40 -17.59
CA LEU A 41 6.74 9.40 -16.72
C LEU A 41 5.50 10.03 -17.36
N GLY A 42 4.38 10.00 -16.63
CA GLY A 42 3.23 10.87 -16.90
C GLY A 42 3.26 12.06 -15.96
N MET A 43 3.04 13.28 -16.47
CA MET A 43 2.78 14.46 -15.65
C MET A 43 1.30 14.83 -15.76
N TRP A 44 0.60 14.88 -14.62
CA TRP A 44 -0.81 15.23 -14.56
C TRP A 44 -1.02 16.51 -13.75
N ALA A 45 -1.49 17.56 -14.41
CA ALA A 45 -1.91 18.79 -13.76
C ALA A 45 -3.33 18.63 -13.21
N TRP A 46 -3.48 18.68 -11.89
CA TRP A 46 -4.77 18.61 -11.21
C TRP A 46 -5.53 19.93 -11.31
N SER A 47 -6.86 19.81 -11.38
CA SER A 47 -7.83 20.91 -11.34
C SER A 47 -8.88 20.63 -10.25
N GLU A 48 -9.88 21.50 -10.11
CA GLU A 48 -10.88 21.40 -9.04
C GLU A 48 -11.64 20.06 -8.97
N PRO A 49 -12.04 19.40 -10.08
CA PRO A 49 -12.70 18.09 -10.04
C PRO A 49 -11.88 16.97 -9.39
N GLU A 50 -10.55 16.98 -9.54
CA GLU A 50 -9.67 15.94 -8.98
C GLU A 50 -9.69 15.89 -7.45
N PHE A 51 -10.05 17.00 -6.77
CA PHE A 51 -10.16 17.08 -5.31
C PHE A 51 -11.49 16.54 -4.76
N ALA A 52 -12.47 16.24 -5.61
CA ALA A 52 -13.68 15.55 -5.18
C ALA A 52 -13.37 14.10 -4.77
N PRO A 53 -14.15 13.49 -3.85
CA PRO A 53 -14.02 12.06 -3.57
C PRO A 53 -14.15 11.23 -4.86
N GLN A 54 -13.13 10.41 -5.17
CA GLN A 54 -13.00 9.65 -6.43
C GLN A 54 -12.84 10.49 -7.71
N GLY A 55 -12.67 11.82 -7.64
CA GLY A 55 -12.53 12.70 -8.80
C GLY A 55 -11.33 12.34 -9.69
N TYR A 56 -10.25 11.85 -9.08
CA TYR A 56 -9.06 11.36 -9.77
C TYR A 56 -9.29 10.11 -10.65
N ARG A 57 -10.37 9.35 -10.42
CA ARG A 57 -10.51 7.98 -10.93
C ARG A 57 -10.62 7.90 -12.45
N ALA A 58 -11.39 8.78 -13.07
CA ALA A 58 -11.62 8.75 -14.51
C ALA A 58 -10.32 8.92 -15.31
N PHE A 59 -9.39 9.75 -14.83
CA PHE A 59 -8.07 9.89 -15.44
C PHE A 59 -7.19 8.66 -15.21
N LEU A 60 -7.18 8.09 -14.01
CA LEU A 60 -6.37 6.90 -13.71
C LEU A 60 -6.85 5.66 -14.49
N ASP A 61 -8.16 5.46 -14.59
CA ASP A 61 -8.74 4.35 -15.36
C ASP A 61 -8.35 4.49 -16.86
N LEU A 62 -8.46 5.70 -17.43
CA LEU A 62 -8.07 6.00 -18.82
C LEU A 62 -6.56 5.88 -19.06
N ALA A 63 -5.73 6.33 -18.11
CA ALA A 63 -4.28 6.23 -18.20
C ALA A 63 -3.80 4.78 -18.08
N ALA A 64 -4.44 3.96 -17.24
CA ALA A 64 -4.13 2.54 -17.09
C ALA A 64 -4.50 1.72 -18.35
N GLU A 65 -5.57 2.11 -19.05
CA GLU A 65 -5.98 1.42 -20.29
C GLU A 65 -5.13 1.83 -21.52
N HIS A 66 -4.72 3.09 -21.61
CA HIS A 66 -4.18 3.65 -22.86
C HIS A 66 -2.76 4.23 -22.80
N ALA A 67 -2.14 4.35 -21.63
CA ALA A 67 -0.79 4.92 -21.51
C ALA A 67 0.22 3.92 -20.92
N ALA A 68 1.44 3.97 -21.44
CA ALA A 68 2.55 3.12 -20.97
C ALA A 68 3.28 3.70 -19.73
N TYR A 69 2.62 4.57 -18.94
CA TYR A 69 3.24 5.18 -17.77
C TYR A 69 3.45 4.13 -16.67
N ASN A 70 4.67 4.05 -16.14
CA ASN A 70 4.97 3.26 -14.94
C ASN A 70 5.13 4.12 -13.68
N LEU A 71 5.13 5.45 -13.84
CA LEU A 71 5.08 6.42 -12.76
C LEU A 71 4.32 7.67 -13.24
N ILE A 72 3.20 7.98 -12.58
CA ILE A 72 2.45 9.23 -12.78
C ILE A 72 2.81 10.18 -11.64
N THR A 73 3.27 11.37 -11.99
CA THR A 73 3.50 12.48 -11.07
C THR A 73 2.35 13.48 -11.17
N THR A 74 1.88 13.97 -10.04
CA THR A 74 0.85 15.02 -9.98
C THR A 74 1.50 16.38 -9.78
N THR A 75 0.94 17.40 -10.40
CA THR A 75 1.30 18.81 -10.18
C THR A 75 0.03 19.60 -9.95
N LEU A 76 0.04 20.48 -8.95
CA LEU A 76 -1.04 21.45 -8.76
C LEU A 76 -0.65 22.74 -9.47
N ARG A 77 -1.59 23.36 -10.17
CA ARG A 77 -1.45 24.74 -10.65
C ARG A 77 -2.54 25.59 -10.01
N ILE A 78 -2.17 26.37 -9.00
CA ILE A 78 -3.07 27.33 -8.38
C ILE A 78 -3.06 28.59 -9.27
N PRO A 79 -4.18 29.01 -9.88
CA PRO A 79 -4.17 30.15 -10.78
C PRO A 79 -3.77 31.44 -10.07
N LYS A 80 -2.85 32.22 -10.69
CA LYS A 80 -2.33 33.49 -10.15
C LYS A 80 -1.58 33.35 -8.81
N LYS A 81 -0.98 32.18 -8.56
CA LYS A 81 -0.07 31.94 -7.45
C LYS A 81 1.25 31.40 -7.98
N GLU A 82 2.31 32.16 -7.75
CA GLU A 82 3.67 31.81 -8.15
C GLU A 82 4.45 31.30 -6.94
N LEU A 83 5.47 30.45 -7.16
CA LEU A 83 6.32 29.94 -6.07
C LEU A 83 7.09 31.05 -5.33
N THR A 84 7.22 32.22 -5.97
CA THR A 84 7.84 33.43 -5.41
C THR A 84 6.91 34.26 -4.53
N ASP A 85 5.62 33.94 -4.46
CA ASP A 85 4.68 34.63 -3.57
C ASP A 85 4.97 34.21 -2.12
N ASP A 86 5.11 35.17 -1.21
CA ASP A 86 5.53 34.91 0.18
C ASP A 86 4.64 33.86 0.90
N ASP A 87 3.34 33.85 0.61
CA ASP A 87 2.37 32.92 1.20
C ASP A 87 2.33 31.53 0.53
N VAL A 88 3.01 31.36 -0.62
CA VAL A 88 3.24 30.07 -1.29
C VAL A 88 4.61 29.50 -0.89
N HIS A 89 5.63 30.35 -0.81
CA HIS A 89 6.98 29.95 -0.40
C HIS A 89 7.07 29.46 1.06
N ALA A 90 6.18 29.94 1.94
CA ALA A 90 6.20 29.63 3.37
C ALA A 90 5.41 28.35 3.78
N GLN A 91 5.08 27.47 2.83
CA GLN A 91 4.23 26.27 3.02
C GLN A 91 5.02 24.99 3.32
#